data_AF-A0A820LJM2-F1
#
_entry.id   AF-A0A820LJM2-F1
#
_cell.length_a   1.000
_cell.length_b   1.000
_cell.length_c   1.000
_cell.angle_alpha   90.00
_cell.angle_beta   90.00
_cell.angle_gamma   90.00
#
_symmetry.space_group_name_H-M   'P 1'
#
loop_
_entity.id
_entity.type
_entity.pdbx_description
1 polymer ?
#
loop_
_entity_poly.entity_id
_entity_poly.type
_entity_poly.pdbx_seq_one_letter_code
_entity_poly.pdbx_strand_id
1 'polypeptide(L)'
;FSCGTIAVAASINHLVTDLRGFLDFLEVWAQLTRGETIDFTKIPEDWSHTPGRFFSGLIQKSTTPTPPPGFMVLPAPASGSSSYLLEPSEVTRWKFAKSALERLKNDFSPSHDSDLWISSGDALAALLGGVITRARENANVTRLDGRSSSESQIETFAMAADGRDRAPQGNMSDGRYFGNFNALFNAAVSRSDLLSLTCESACRVALAVRNAVNLQLSPEAIAN
;
A
#
# COMPACT_ATOMS: atom_id res chain seq x y z
N PHE A 1 -26.83 -7.02 17.97
CA PHE A 1 -26.95 -8.49 17.94
C PHE A 1 -27.81 -8.92 19.10
N SER A 2 -28.77 -9.82 18.91
CA SER A 2 -29.71 -10.25 19.95
C SER A 2 -29.07 -11.12 21.05
N CYS A 3 -27.90 -11.72 20.80
CA CYS A 3 -27.28 -12.71 21.68
C CYS A 3 -26.04 -12.19 22.44
N GLY A 4 -25.98 -10.90 22.77
CA GLY A 4 -24.89 -10.33 23.59
C GLY A 4 -23.60 -9.97 22.85
N THR A 5 -23.57 -10.07 21.52
CA THR A 5 -22.43 -9.57 20.72
C THR A 5 -22.54 -8.06 20.50
N ILE A 6 -21.45 -7.35 20.74
CA ILE A 6 -21.30 -5.94 20.37
C ILE A 6 -20.33 -5.89 19.20
N ALA A 7 -20.74 -5.26 18.10
CA ALA A 7 -19.84 -4.89 17.03
C ALA A 7 -19.62 -3.38 17.10
N VAL A 8 -18.36 -2.97 17.09
CA VAL A 8 -17.98 -1.57 17.01
C VAL A 8 -17.54 -1.31 15.58
N ALA A 9 -18.28 -0.43 14.90
CA ALA A 9 -17.89 0.11 13.60
C ALA A 9 -17.33 1.51 13.83
N ALA A 10 -16.11 1.75 13.36
CA ALA A 10 -15.45 3.03 13.43
C ALA A 10 -14.96 3.45 12.04
N SER A 11 -15.04 4.74 11.76
CA SER A 11 -14.59 5.34 10.51
C SER A 11 -13.86 6.63 10.82
N ILE A 12 -12.72 6.84 10.18
CA ILE A 12 -11.95 8.07 10.25
C ILE A 12 -11.70 8.58 8.83
N ASN A 13 -11.69 9.91 8.65
CA ASN A 13 -11.36 10.49 7.36
C ASN A 13 -9.88 10.23 7.05
N HIS A 14 -9.59 9.67 5.87
CA HIS A 14 -8.21 9.30 5.47
C HIS A 14 -7.27 10.51 5.31
N LEU A 15 -7.80 11.73 5.28
CA LEU A 15 -7.03 12.98 5.38
C LEU A 15 -6.47 13.22 6.79
N VAL A 16 -7.12 12.67 7.83
CA VAL A 16 -6.68 12.83 9.22
C VAL A 16 -5.52 11.90 9.50
N THR A 17 -5.64 10.63 9.13
CA THR A 17 -4.62 9.61 9.41
C THR A 17 -4.70 8.45 8.43
N ASP A 18 -3.63 7.65 8.37
CA ASP A 18 -3.59 6.38 7.65
C ASP A 18 -4.03 5.20 8.53
N LEU A 19 -3.96 3.97 8.00
CA LEU A 19 -4.36 2.78 8.76
C LEU A 19 -3.53 2.62 10.05
N ARG A 20 -2.24 2.98 10.04
CA ARG A 20 -1.39 2.83 11.22
C ARG A 20 -1.88 3.74 12.34
N GLY A 21 -2.03 5.03 12.07
CA GLY A 21 -2.50 5.97 13.09
C GLY A 21 -3.96 5.72 13.51
N PHE A 22 -4.79 5.14 12.63
CA PHE A 22 -6.15 4.71 13.03
C PHE A 22 -6.11 3.53 14.01
N LEU A 23 -5.23 2.55 13.80
CA LEU A 23 -5.06 1.44 14.73
C LEU A 23 -4.49 1.90 16.07
N ASP A 24 -3.52 2.82 16.07
CA ASP A 24 -2.97 3.40 17.30
C ASP A 24 -4.06 4.12 18.11
N PHE A 25 -4.96 4.86 17.44
CA PHE A 25 -6.13 5.47 18.07
C PHE A 25 -7.08 4.43 18.70
N LEU A 26 -7.41 3.37 17.98
CA LEU A 26 -8.29 2.31 18.48
C LEU A 26 -7.67 1.58 19.68
N GLU A 27 -6.35 1.39 19.67
CA GLU A 27 -5.63 0.79 20.79
C GLU A 27 -5.73 1.66 22.06
N VAL A 28 -5.43 2.95 21.95
CA VAL A 28 -5.54 3.89 23.09
C VAL A 28 -6.99 4.00 23.58
N TRP A 29 -7.96 4.05 22.68
CA TRP A 29 -9.38 4.06 23.06
C TRP A 29 -9.78 2.79 23.82
N ALA A 30 -9.28 1.63 23.40
CA ALA A 30 -9.52 0.37 24.08
C ALA A 30 -8.86 0.33 25.47
N GLN A 31 -7.63 0.82 25.62
CA GLN A 31 -6.92 0.92 26.91
C GLN A 31 -7.68 1.81 27.89
N LEU A 32 -8.09 3.01 27.46
CA LEU A 32 -8.90 3.93 28.25
C LEU A 32 -10.20 3.27 28.74
N THR A 33 -10.87 2.55 27.86
CA THR A 33 -12.13 1.86 28.18
C THR A 33 -11.93 0.75 29.21
N ARG A 34 -10.75 0.10 29.22
CA ARG A 34 -10.37 -0.91 30.22
C ARG A 34 -9.84 -0.32 31.53
N GLY A 35 -9.65 1.00 31.61
CA GLY A 35 -9.02 1.66 32.76
C GLY A 35 -7.53 1.35 32.89
N GLU A 36 -6.87 1.00 31.78
CA GLU A 36 -5.43 0.73 31.75
C GLU A 36 -4.64 2.05 31.80
N THR A 37 -3.45 2.01 32.41
CA THR A 37 -2.53 3.15 32.39
C THR A 37 -2.04 3.40 30.96
N ILE A 38 -2.20 4.63 30.48
CA ILE A 38 -1.69 5.03 29.18
C ILE A 38 -0.20 5.35 29.29
N ASP A 39 0.59 4.70 28.44
CA ASP A 39 1.97 5.10 28.20
C ASP A 39 2.00 6.26 27.19
N PHE A 40 2.09 7.48 27.70
CA PHE A 40 2.13 8.69 26.87
C PHE A 40 3.34 8.74 25.93
N THR A 41 4.39 7.93 26.17
CA THR A 41 5.54 7.85 25.25
C THR A 41 5.20 7.15 23.94
N LYS A 42 4.07 6.42 23.89
CA LYS A 42 3.56 5.77 22.68
C LYS A 42 2.55 6.61 21.90
N ILE A 43 2.17 7.77 22.44
CA ILE A 43 1.30 8.72 21.75
C ILE A 43 2.18 9.60 20.86
N PRO A 44 1.79 9.83 19.60
CA PRO A 44 2.52 10.72 18.73
C PRO A 44 2.70 12.11 19.35
N GLU A 45 3.93 12.63 19.28
CA GLU A 45 4.24 13.98 19.75
C GLU A 45 3.91 15.02 18.67
N ASP A 46 3.94 14.61 17.40
CA ASP A 46 3.72 15.47 16.25
C ASP A 46 2.36 15.28 15.58
N TRP A 47 1.60 16.37 15.51
CA TRP A 47 0.27 16.47 14.92
C TRP A 47 0.20 17.58 13.86
N SER A 48 1.35 18.06 13.36
CA SER A 48 1.39 19.22 12.46
C SER A 48 0.90 18.91 11.04
N HIS A 49 0.72 17.63 10.69
CA HIS A 49 0.39 17.17 9.34
C HIS A 49 1.35 17.70 8.26
N THR A 50 2.63 17.86 8.61
CA THR A 50 3.68 18.32 7.70
C THR A 50 4.85 17.33 7.65
N PRO A 51 4.62 16.10 7.14
CA PRO A 51 5.60 15.02 7.25
C PRO A 51 6.89 15.26 6.46
N GLY A 52 6.86 16.13 5.45
CA GLY A 52 8.06 16.51 4.67
C GLY A 52 9.20 17.11 5.52
N ARG A 53 8.89 17.66 6.71
CA ARG A 53 9.93 18.19 7.62
C ARG A 53 10.88 17.13 8.14
N PHE A 54 10.43 15.87 8.24
CA PHE A 54 11.28 14.76 8.67
C PHE A 54 12.35 14.39 7.63
N PHE A 55 12.18 14.87 6.39
CA PHE A 55 13.07 14.62 5.25
C PHE A 55 13.86 15.89 4.85
N SER A 56 13.83 16.93 5.70
CA SER A 56 14.54 18.18 5.44
C SER A 56 16.05 17.96 5.32
N GLY A 57 16.67 18.54 4.30
CA GLY A 57 18.11 18.37 4.03
C GLY A 57 18.45 17.33 2.95
N LEU A 58 17.49 16.50 2.54
CA LEU A 58 17.62 15.61 1.38
C LEU A 58 17.05 16.20 0.08
N ILE A 59 16.27 17.27 0.20
CA ILE A 59 15.67 17.98 -0.93
C ILE A 59 16.79 18.63 -1.76
N GLN A 60 17.03 18.15 -2.99
CA GLN A 60 17.82 18.92 -3.94
C GLN A 60 17.05 20.21 -4.27
N LYS A 61 17.71 21.38 -4.16
CA LYS A 61 17.14 22.66 -4.61
C LYS A 61 16.60 22.47 -6.04
N SER A 62 15.29 22.68 -6.23
CA SER A 62 14.50 22.44 -7.45
C SER A 62 13.89 21.04 -7.46
N THR A 63 12.74 20.83 -6.82
CA THR A 63 11.46 21.39 -7.26
C THR A 63 10.47 21.39 -6.10
N THR A 64 10.11 22.56 -5.57
CA THR A 64 8.89 22.64 -4.75
C THR A 64 7.72 22.32 -5.69
N PRO A 65 6.97 21.22 -5.47
CA PRO A 65 5.81 20.93 -6.30
C PRO A 65 4.86 22.13 -6.19
N THR A 66 4.47 22.69 -7.33
CA THR A 66 3.43 23.73 -7.30
C THR A 66 2.21 23.11 -6.65
N PRO A 67 1.67 23.68 -5.55
CA PRO A 67 0.50 23.12 -4.91
C PRO A 67 -0.60 22.96 -5.97
N PRO A 68 -1.34 21.85 -5.97
CA PRO A 68 -2.43 21.67 -6.91
C PRO A 68 -3.37 22.89 -6.82
N PRO A 69 -3.94 23.35 -7.94
CA PRO A 69 -4.89 24.43 -7.92
C PRO A 69 -5.97 24.14 -6.86
N GLY A 70 -6.37 25.18 -6.12
CA GLY A 70 -7.45 25.05 -5.14
C GLY A 70 -8.69 24.43 -5.77
N PHE A 71 -9.49 23.73 -4.96
CA PHE A 71 -10.68 23.03 -5.44
C PHE A 71 -11.55 23.95 -6.29
N MET A 72 -11.64 23.65 -7.59
CA MET A 72 -12.69 24.20 -8.43
C MET A 72 -13.94 23.36 -8.23
N VAL A 73 -15.05 24.01 -7.93
CA VAL A 73 -16.36 23.36 -8.01
C VAL A 73 -16.58 22.99 -9.47
N LEU A 74 -16.35 21.72 -9.80
CA LEU A 74 -16.72 21.19 -11.11
C LEU A 74 -18.25 21.27 -11.22
N PRO A 75 -18.80 21.56 -12.41
CA PRO A 75 -20.22 21.40 -12.65
C PRO A 75 -20.66 20.02 -12.18
N ALA A 76 -21.88 19.91 -11.63
CA ALA A 76 -22.43 18.61 -11.25
C ALA A 76 -22.19 17.63 -12.41
N PRO A 77 -21.51 16.49 -12.17
CA PRO A 77 -21.20 15.55 -13.23
C PRO A 77 -22.52 15.20 -13.94
N ALA A 78 -22.47 15.08 -15.27
CA ALA A 78 -23.63 14.68 -16.05
C ALA A 78 -24.26 13.46 -15.36
N SER A 79 -25.57 13.53 -15.11
CA SER A 79 -26.31 12.46 -14.44
C SER A 79 -26.19 11.18 -15.26
N GLY A 80 -25.26 10.33 -14.84
CA GLY A 80 -24.86 9.10 -15.50
C GLY A 80 -23.60 8.57 -14.81
N SER A 81 -23.75 7.52 -14.02
CA SER A 81 -22.62 6.80 -13.43
C SER A 81 -21.69 6.31 -14.54
N SER A 82 -20.39 6.50 -14.38
CA SER A 82 -19.38 5.86 -15.23
C SER A 82 -19.68 4.35 -15.30
N SER A 83 -19.78 3.78 -16.50
CA SER A 83 -20.22 2.39 -16.72
C SER A 83 -19.39 1.36 -15.92
N TYR A 84 -18.14 1.69 -15.59
CA TYR A 84 -17.23 0.81 -14.85
C TYR A 84 -17.48 0.77 -13.34
N LEU A 85 -18.23 1.74 -12.78
CA LEU A 85 -18.65 1.71 -11.36
C LEU A 85 -19.93 0.88 -11.15
N LEU A 86 -20.50 0.33 -12.23
CA LEU A 86 -21.76 -0.39 -12.24
C LEU A 86 -21.62 -1.89 -12.47
N GLU A 87 -20.40 -2.39 -12.76
CA GLU A 87 -20.18 -3.83 -12.86
C GLU A 87 -20.39 -4.47 -11.48
N PRO A 88 -21.31 -5.45 -11.35
CA PRO A 88 -21.55 -6.15 -10.10
C PRO A 88 -20.24 -6.69 -9.54
N SER A 89 -19.83 -6.13 -8.41
CA SER A 89 -18.57 -6.47 -7.76
C SER A 89 -18.90 -7.24 -6.49
N GLU A 90 -18.32 -8.43 -6.34
CA GLU A 90 -18.42 -9.20 -5.11
C GLU A 90 -17.12 -9.12 -4.33
N VAL A 91 -17.23 -8.88 -3.02
CA VAL A 91 -16.08 -8.87 -2.11
C VAL A 91 -15.87 -10.29 -1.59
N THR A 92 -14.84 -10.96 -2.09
CA THR A 92 -14.41 -12.25 -1.56
C THR A 92 -13.31 -12.07 -0.53
N ARG A 93 -13.34 -12.88 0.54
CA ARG A 93 -12.27 -12.92 1.55
C ARG A 93 -11.45 -14.19 1.43
N TRP A 94 -10.15 -14.05 1.23
CA TRP A 94 -9.22 -15.18 1.18
C TRP A 94 -8.38 -15.24 2.44
N LYS A 95 -8.21 -16.44 2.99
CA LYS A 95 -7.39 -16.67 4.19
C LYS A 95 -6.20 -17.55 3.81
N PHE A 96 -5.00 -17.04 4.07
CA PHE A 96 -3.76 -17.79 3.88
C PHE A 96 -3.23 -18.25 5.24
N ALA A 97 -2.98 -19.55 5.39
CA ALA A 97 -2.35 -20.08 6.59
C ALA A 97 -0.87 -19.66 6.65
N LYS A 98 -0.32 -19.53 7.87
CA LYS A 98 1.10 -19.17 8.08
C LYS A 98 2.04 -20.09 7.29
N SER A 99 1.85 -21.41 7.39
CA SER A 99 2.66 -22.41 6.67
C SER A 99 2.54 -22.32 5.14
N ALA A 100 1.40 -21.82 4.62
CA ALA A 100 1.23 -21.59 3.19
C ALA A 100 2.01 -20.33 2.74
N LEU A 101 2.01 -19.26 3.54
CA LEU A 101 2.80 -18.06 3.25
C LEU A 101 4.31 -18.30 3.37
N GLU A 102 4.75 -19.11 4.34
CA GLU A 102 6.16 -19.51 4.47
C GLU A 102 6.63 -20.31 3.26
N ARG A 103 5.81 -21.27 2.82
CA ARG A 103 6.08 -22.03 1.60
C ARG A 103 6.10 -21.14 0.36
N LEU A 104 5.11 -20.26 0.21
CA LEU A 104 5.05 -19.31 -0.90
C LEU A 104 6.30 -18.42 -0.96
N LYS A 105 6.73 -17.91 0.19
CA LYS A 105 7.96 -17.11 0.28
C LYS A 105 9.17 -17.93 -0.17
N ASN A 106 9.31 -19.17 0.30
CA ASN A 106 10.42 -20.05 -0.08
C ASN A 106 10.40 -20.37 -1.58
N ASP A 107 9.23 -20.73 -2.12
CA ASP A 107 9.05 -21.07 -3.53
C ASP A 107 9.42 -19.91 -4.46
N PHE A 108 9.15 -18.67 -4.04
CA PHE A 108 9.44 -17.46 -4.82
C PHE A 108 10.77 -16.80 -4.45
N SER A 109 11.52 -17.36 -3.50
CA SER A 109 12.79 -16.78 -3.11
C SER A 109 13.82 -16.95 -4.22
N PRO A 110 14.70 -15.97 -4.43
CA PRO A 110 15.79 -16.12 -5.39
C PRO A 110 16.78 -17.18 -4.89
N SER A 111 17.64 -17.66 -5.80
CA SER A 111 18.67 -18.66 -5.48
C SER A 111 19.53 -18.21 -4.30
N HIS A 112 19.96 -19.19 -3.48
CA HIS A 112 20.74 -18.94 -2.26
C HIS A 112 22.07 -18.22 -2.47
N ASP A 113 22.61 -18.21 -3.69
CA ASP A 113 23.85 -17.53 -4.05
C ASP A 113 23.67 -16.04 -4.40
N SER A 114 22.45 -15.51 -4.31
CA SER A 114 22.16 -14.09 -4.57
C SER A 114 21.97 -13.32 -3.26
N ASP A 115 22.47 -12.07 -3.22
CA ASP A 115 22.21 -11.12 -2.12
C ASP A 115 20.77 -10.55 -2.15
N LEU A 116 19.93 -11.08 -3.04
CA LEU A 116 18.55 -10.65 -3.22
C LEU A 116 17.66 -11.36 -2.20
N TRP A 117 16.65 -10.66 -1.70
CA TRP A 117 15.67 -11.23 -0.78
C TRP A 117 14.28 -10.67 -1.05
N ILE A 118 13.25 -11.38 -0.60
CA ILE A 118 11.85 -10.93 -0.67
C ILE A 118 11.16 -11.12 0.69
N SER A 119 10.13 -10.34 0.97
CA SER A 119 9.24 -10.54 2.11
C SER A 119 8.08 -11.48 1.75
N SER A 120 7.37 -11.99 2.76
CA SER A 120 6.11 -12.70 2.53
C SER A 120 5.03 -11.80 1.87
N GLY A 121 5.10 -10.48 2.09
CA GLY A 121 4.23 -9.51 1.44
C GLY A 121 4.51 -9.40 -0.06
N ASP A 122 5.78 -9.43 -0.46
CA ASP A 122 6.18 -9.37 -1.87
C ASP A 122 5.76 -10.66 -2.59
N ALA A 123 5.97 -11.81 -1.94
CA ALA A 123 5.55 -13.10 -2.47
C ALA A 123 4.02 -13.19 -2.64
N LEU A 124 3.27 -12.69 -1.66
CA LEU A 124 1.81 -12.63 -1.75
C LEU A 124 1.35 -11.63 -2.83
N ALA A 125 1.98 -10.47 -2.95
CA ALA A 125 1.67 -9.50 -4.00
C ALA A 125 1.91 -10.10 -5.39
N ALA A 126 3.02 -10.82 -5.58
CA ALA A 126 3.31 -11.53 -6.82
C ALA A 126 2.25 -12.60 -7.14
N LEU A 127 1.85 -13.42 -6.15
CA LEU A 127 0.80 -14.42 -6.31
C LEU A 127 -0.52 -13.78 -6.72
N LEU A 128 -0.98 -12.78 -5.97
CA LEU A 128 -2.26 -12.11 -6.21
C LEU A 128 -2.27 -11.41 -7.56
N GLY A 129 -1.19 -10.71 -7.90
CA GLY A 129 -1.04 -10.06 -9.19
C GLY A 129 -1.10 -11.03 -10.36
N GLY A 130 -0.43 -12.19 -10.26
CA GLY A 130 -0.50 -13.23 -11.28
C GLY A 130 -1.90 -13.84 -11.41
N VAL A 131 -2.54 -14.18 -10.29
CA VAL A 131 -3.90 -14.74 -10.28
C VAL A 131 -4.92 -13.76 -10.87
N ILE A 132 -4.89 -12.49 -10.45
CA ILE A 132 -5.78 -11.44 -10.96
C ILE A 132 -5.55 -11.24 -12.47
N THR A 133 -4.30 -11.18 -12.91
CA THR A 133 -3.96 -10.96 -14.33
C THR A 133 -4.48 -12.10 -15.19
N ARG A 134 -4.24 -13.36 -14.79
CA ARG A 134 -4.75 -14.54 -15.51
C ARG A 134 -6.27 -14.63 -15.48
N ALA A 135 -6.91 -14.32 -14.35
CA ALA A 135 -8.37 -14.32 -14.26
C ALA A 135 -8.99 -13.30 -15.21
N ARG A 136 -8.43 -12.08 -15.28
CA ARG A 136 -8.87 -11.04 -16.22
C ARG A 136 -8.67 -11.44 -17.67
N GLU A 137 -7.54 -12.08 -18.00
CA GLU A 137 -7.27 -12.57 -19.35
C GLU A 137 -8.25 -13.68 -19.75
N ASN A 138 -8.44 -14.69 -18.90
CA ASN A 138 -9.36 -15.79 -19.16
C ASN A 138 -10.83 -15.33 -19.29
N ALA A 139 -11.21 -14.29 -18.55
CA ALA A 139 -12.56 -13.71 -18.61
C ALA A 139 -12.71 -12.65 -19.72
N ASN A 140 -11.68 -12.38 -20.52
CA ASN A 140 -11.68 -11.35 -21.57
C ASN A 140 -12.12 -9.96 -21.07
N VAL A 141 -11.73 -9.61 -19.83
CA VAL A 141 -12.11 -8.32 -19.24
C VAL A 141 -11.44 -7.18 -20.02
N THR A 142 -12.26 -6.29 -20.59
CA THR A 142 -11.77 -5.11 -21.33
C THR A 142 -10.86 -4.26 -20.43
N ARG A 143 -9.72 -3.85 -20.98
CA ARG A 143 -8.80 -2.95 -20.28
C ARG A 143 -9.24 -1.52 -20.46
N LEU A 144 -9.13 -0.73 -19.39
CA LEU A 144 -9.54 0.67 -19.39
C LEU A 144 -8.42 1.52 -19.99
N ASP A 145 -8.76 2.30 -21.01
CA ASP A 145 -7.85 3.25 -21.63
C ASP A 145 -7.28 4.22 -20.59
N GLY A 146 -5.99 4.55 -20.73
CA GLY A 146 -5.28 5.51 -19.89
C GLY A 146 -4.50 4.94 -18.70
N ARG A 147 -4.67 3.66 -18.34
CA ARG A 147 -3.83 2.98 -17.31
C ARG A 147 -3.08 1.75 -17.83
N SER A 148 -3.67 0.98 -18.74
CA SER A 148 -2.95 -0.05 -19.52
C SER A 148 -3.72 -0.36 -20.80
N SER A 149 -3.00 -0.75 -21.86
CA SER A 149 -3.61 -1.24 -23.09
C SER A 149 -3.55 -2.77 -23.17
N SER A 150 -4.34 -3.36 -24.08
CA SER A 150 -4.26 -4.79 -24.43
C SER A 150 -2.87 -5.18 -24.94
N GLU A 151 -2.16 -4.25 -25.55
CA GLU A 151 -0.81 -4.41 -26.12
C GLU A 151 0.30 -4.22 -25.08
N SER A 152 -0.02 -3.65 -23.91
CA SER A 152 0.97 -3.40 -22.86
C SER A 152 1.60 -4.70 -22.39
N GLN A 153 2.93 -4.76 -22.49
CA GLN A 153 3.76 -5.84 -21.95
C GLN A 153 4.10 -5.63 -20.47
N ILE A 154 3.68 -4.50 -19.90
CA ILE A 154 3.96 -4.11 -18.51
C ILE A 154 2.63 -3.94 -17.78
N GLU A 155 2.55 -4.50 -16.57
CA GLU A 155 1.51 -4.18 -15.60
C GLU A 155 2.12 -3.33 -14.47
N THR A 156 1.29 -2.53 -13.82
CA THR A 156 1.72 -1.70 -12.69
C THR A 156 0.99 -2.11 -11.43
N PHE A 157 1.74 -2.39 -10.37
CA PHE A 157 1.20 -2.60 -9.02
C PHE A 157 1.36 -1.31 -8.24
N ALA A 158 0.25 -0.64 -7.96
CA ALA A 158 0.22 0.48 -7.03
C ALA A 158 -0.01 -0.07 -5.62
N MET A 159 0.96 0.15 -4.74
CA MET A 159 0.93 -0.37 -3.37
C MET A 159 1.31 0.75 -2.40
N ALA A 160 0.64 0.76 -1.26
CA ALA A 160 0.87 1.74 -0.22
C ALA A 160 1.76 1.12 0.86
N ALA A 161 2.69 1.90 1.40
CA ALA A 161 3.59 1.47 2.47
C ALA A 161 3.76 2.59 3.50
N ASP A 162 4.00 2.18 4.75
CA ASP A 162 4.35 3.12 5.81
C ASP A 162 5.73 3.73 5.53
N GLY A 163 5.76 5.04 5.30
CA GLY A 163 7.00 5.77 5.03
C GLY A 163 7.77 6.17 6.28
N ARG A 164 7.19 6.02 7.49
CA ARG A 164 7.76 6.58 8.73
C ARG A 164 9.16 6.05 9.02
N ASP A 165 9.36 4.75 8.82
CA ASP A 165 10.67 4.10 9.01
C ASP A 165 11.70 4.44 7.95
N ARG A 166 11.31 5.22 6.93
CA ARG A 166 12.20 5.74 5.89
C ARG A 166 12.70 7.14 6.22
N ALA A 167 12.20 7.77 7.28
CA ALA A 167 12.71 9.05 7.72
C ALA A 167 14.19 8.94 8.13
N PRO A 168 15.05 9.87 7.70
CA PRO A 168 16.44 9.93 8.15
C PRO A 168 16.56 9.84 9.67
N GLN A 169 17.53 9.05 10.12
CA GLN A 169 17.83 8.83 11.55
C GLN A 169 16.67 8.24 12.36
N GLY A 170 15.60 7.72 11.71
CA GLY A 170 14.43 7.18 12.39
C GLY A 170 13.57 8.24 13.09
N ASN A 171 13.71 9.52 12.71
CA ASN A 171 13.08 10.64 13.43
C ASN A 171 11.55 10.64 13.40
N MET A 172 10.95 9.84 12.51
CA MET A 172 9.50 9.66 12.35
C MET A 172 9.03 8.26 12.77
N SER A 173 9.95 7.35 13.10
CA SER A 173 9.67 5.98 13.58
C SER A 173 9.04 5.99 14.96
N ASP A 174 8.61 4.80 15.42
CA ASP A 174 8.04 4.57 16.75
C ASP A 174 6.80 5.42 17.07
N GLY A 175 6.02 5.77 16.05
CA GLY A 175 4.75 6.46 16.23
C GLY A 175 4.89 7.94 16.60
N ARG A 176 6.05 8.57 16.40
CA ARG A 176 6.26 10.00 16.72
C ARG A 176 5.38 10.96 15.92
N TYR A 177 4.89 10.54 14.75
CA TYR A 177 4.04 11.33 13.87
C TYR A 177 2.63 10.76 13.73
N PHE A 178 1.64 11.60 14.05
CA PHE A 178 0.24 11.39 13.73
C PHE A 178 -0.12 12.10 12.44
N GLY A 179 -0.73 11.36 11.52
CA GLY A 179 -1.16 11.87 10.23
C GLY A 179 -1.11 10.78 9.17
N ASN A 180 -1.49 11.13 7.94
CA ASN A 180 -1.27 10.23 6.82
C ASN A 180 0.19 10.31 6.37
N PHE A 181 0.89 9.18 6.39
CA PHE A 181 2.20 9.03 5.74
C PHE A 181 2.33 7.68 5.05
N ASN A 182 1.30 7.36 4.27
CA ASN A 182 1.23 6.16 3.47
C ASN A 182 1.79 6.47 2.07
N ALA A 183 3.07 6.18 1.87
CA ALA A 183 3.75 6.44 0.61
C ALA A 183 3.31 5.43 -0.45
N LEU A 184 2.87 5.93 -1.60
CA LEU A 184 2.46 5.11 -2.73
C LEU A 184 3.68 4.82 -3.61
N PHE A 185 3.97 3.55 -3.85
CA PHE A 185 4.97 3.13 -4.83
C PHE A 185 4.31 2.31 -5.94
N ASN A 186 4.95 2.31 -7.10
CA ASN A 186 4.50 1.62 -8.29
C ASN A 186 5.56 0.61 -8.75
N ALA A 187 5.26 -0.69 -8.66
CA ALA A 187 6.11 -1.71 -9.26
C ALA A 187 5.69 -1.97 -10.70
N ALA A 188 6.60 -1.78 -11.65
CA ALA A 188 6.42 -2.19 -13.04
C ALA A 188 6.85 -3.65 -13.18
N VAL A 189 5.95 -4.50 -13.67
CA VAL A 189 6.17 -5.95 -13.76
C VAL A 189 5.83 -6.45 -15.16
N SER A 190 6.56 -7.47 -15.63
CA SER A 190 6.29 -8.06 -16.93
C SER A 190 4.96 -8.81 -16.94
N ARG A 191 4.12 -8.52 -17.93
CA ARG A 191 2.86 -9.25 -18.13
C ARG A 191 3.12 -10.73 -18.40
N SER A 192 4.17 -11.07 -19.16
CA SER A 192 4.52 -12.47 -19.42
C SER A 192 4.80 -13.25 -18.14
N ASP A 193 5.45 -12.59 -17.16
CA ASP A 193 5.76 -13.22 -15.88
C ASP A 193 4.52 -13.41 -15.01
N LEU A 194 3.54 -12.50 -15.09
CA LEU A 194 2.26 -12.62 -14.39
C LEU A 194 1.36 -13.71 -14.99
N LEU A 195 1.45 -13.94 -16.30
CA LEU A 195 0.69 -14.96 -17.00
C LEU A 195 1.31 -16.35 -16.84
N SER A 196 2.62 -16.42 -16.58
CA SER A 196 3.32 -17.65 -16.27
C SER A 196 2.90 -18.25 -14.92
N LEU A 197 2.94 -19.59 -14.84
CA LEU A 197 2.66 -20.35 -13.62
C LEU A 197 3.93 -20.85 -12.90
N THR A 198 5.11 -20.45 -13.36
CA THR A 198 6.37 -20.94 -12.80
C THR A 198 6.84 -20.11 -11.61
N CYS A 199 7.54 -20.76 -10.67
CA CYS A 199 8.11 -20.10 -9.50
C CYS A 199 9.16 -19.05 -9.87
N GLU A 200 9.94 -19.26 -10.93
CA GLU A 200 10.95 -18.32 -11.39
C GLU A 200 10.31 -17.01 -11.89
N SER A 201 9.16 -17.12 -12.55
CA SER A 201 8.41 -15.96 -13.04
C SER A 201 7.82 -15.16 -11.88
N ALA A 202 7.23 -15.86 -10.90
CA ALA A 202 6.73 -15.22 -9.70
C ALA A 202 7.83 -14.61 -8.82
N CYS A 203 9.01 -15.24 -8.75
CA CYS A 203 10.21 -14.70 -8.11
C CYS A 203 10.61 -13.36 -8.72
N ARG A 204 10.67 -13.25 -10.06
CA ARG A 204 10.96 -11.97 -10.74
C ARG A 204 9.94 -10.87 -10.42
N VAL A 205 8.65 -11.22 -10.35
CA VAL A 205 7.60 -10.27 -9.95
C VAL A 205 7.79 -9.81 -8.50
N ALA A 206 8.05 -10.74 -7.57
CA ALA A 206 8.30 -10.42 -6.16
C ALA A 206 9.54 -9.54 -5.97
N LEU A 207 10.61 -9.81 -6.72
CA LEU A 207 11.82 -8.98 -6.74
C LEU A 207 11.55 -7.59 -7.32
N ALA A 208 10.74 -7.47 -8.37
CA ALA A 208 10.35 -6.18 -8.92
C ALA A 208 9.57 -5.34 -7.88
N VAL A 209 8.67 -5.96 -7.11
CA VAL A 209 7.97 -5.31 -5.99
C VAL A 209 8.97 -4.86 -4.91
N ARG A 210 9.89 -5.74 -4.47
CA ARG A 210 10.93 -5.41 -3.49
C ARG A 210 11.82 -4.26 -3.97
N ASN A 211 12.24 -4.29 -5.22
CA ASN A 211 13.07 -3.25 -5.82
C ASN A 211 12.32 -1.91 -5.87
N ALA A 212 11.05 -1.91 -6.26
CA ALA A 212 10.23 -0.70 -6.26
C ALA A 212 10.07 -0.12 -4.85
N VAL A 213 9.83 -0.97 -3.83
CA VAL A 213 9.80 -0.55 -2.42
C VAL A 213 11.13 0.10 -2.02
N ASN A 214 12.27 -0.51 -2.34
CA ASN A 214 13.57 0.01 -1.91
C ASN A 214 13.96 1.30 -2.63
N LEU A 215 13.63 1.42 -3.91
CA LEU A 215 14.00 2.58 -4.73
C LEU A 215 13.04 3.75 -4.53
N GLN A 216 11.73 3.53 -4.64
CA GLN A 216 10.74 4.61 -4.61
C GLN A 216 10.37 5.05 -3.18
N LEU A 217 10.70 4.23 -2.19
CA LEU A 217 10.55 4.60 -0.77
C LEU A 217 11.91 4.80 -0.10
N SER A 218 12.97 5.07 -0.87
CA SER A 218 14.21 5.56 -0.26
C SER A 218 13.96 6.94 0.36
N PRO A 219 14.73 7.33 1.39
CA PRO A 219 14.61 8.66 1.97
C PRO A 219 14.71 9.78 0.93
N GLU A 220 15.58 9.61 -0.08
CA GLU A 220 15.77 10.55 -1.18
C GLU A 220 14.55 10.59 -2.11
N ALA A 221 13.97 9.44 -2.43
CA ALA A 221 12.78 9.37 -3.28
C ALA A 221 11.55 9.98 -2.61
N ILE A 222 11.42 9.82 -1.29
CA ILE A 222 10.33 10.42 -0.50
C ILE A 222 10.52 11.94 -0.33
N ALA A 223 11.76 12.42 -0.31
CA ALA A 223 12.07 13.83 -0.17
C ALA A 223 11.82 14.66 -1.44
N ASN A 224 11.76 14.03 -2.61
CA ASN A 224 11.59 14.66 -3.93
C ASN A 224 10.12 14.65 -4.39
#